data_AF-A0A6A2ZGG4-F1
#
_entry.id   AF-A0A6A2ZGG4-F1
#
_cell.length_a   1.000
_cell.length_b   1.000
_cell.length_c   1.000
_cell.angle_alpha   90.00
_cell.angle_beta   90.00
_cell.angle_gamma   90.00
#
_symmetry.space_group_name_H-M   'P 1'
#
loop_
_entity.id
_entity.type
_entity.pdbx_description
1 polymer ?
#
loop_
_entity_poly.entity_id
_entity_poly.type
_entity_poly.pdbx_seq_one_letter_code
_entity_poly.pdbx_strand_id
1 'polypeptide(L)'
;MLAIEQTPSIPVVSKVPTIILGMDVSHGSPGQFDIPSIATSPKLEMIDSLFKRIYDKEDEGIIREVLLDFYNSLGKRKPDQIIIFRDGVSESQFNLVLNIELDQVIEACKFLDESWDPKFVVIVAQKNHHTKFFQQGSPDNVPPGTVIDNKIYHPKNNEFYLCAHAGMIGTTRPTHYHVLLDQIGFSADDLQELVHSLSYVYQRSTTAIYVVAPICYAHLAASQVGTFMKFEDASETSSSHGGVTAPGAVSVPQLPWLKGERLQLYVLLLRGAYVSYSHLVI
;
A
#
# COMPACT_ATOMS: atom_id res chain seq x y z
N MET A 1 24.79 15.26 -26.04
CA MET A 1 25.13 13.87 -25.68
C MET A 1 24.20 13.49 -24.54
N LEU A 2 23.06 12.86 -24.84
CA LEU A 2 22.12 12.40 -23.80
C LEU A 2 22.82 11.26 -23.07
N ALA A 3 23.26 11.52 -21.83
CA ALA A 3 23.69 10.44 -20.96
C ALA A 3 22.47 9.54 -20.76
N ILE A 4 22.65 8.25 -21.04
CA ILE A 4 21.71 7.23 -20.57
C ILE A 4 21.72 7.39 -19.05
N GLU A 5 20.62 7.90 -18.47
CA GLU A 5 20.38 7.81 -17.04
C GLU A 5 20.52 6.32 -16.70
N GLN A 6 21.60 5.97 -16.00
CA GLN A 6 21.61 4.74 -15.24
C GLN A 6 20.51 4.94 -14.21
N THR A 7 19.34 4.35 -14.44
CA THR A 7 18.30 4.26 -13.42
C THR A 7 18.97 3.65 -12.20
N PRO A 8 19.02 4.34 -11.04
CA PRO A 8 19.58 3.76 -9.84
C PRO A 8 18.73 2.54 -9.51
N SER A 9 19.25 1.36 -9.84
CA SER A 9 18.64 0.10 -9.43
C SER A 9 18.58 0.12 -7.92
N ILE A 10 17.40 -0.02 -7.33
CA ILE A 10 17.28 -0.14 -5.88
C ILE A 10 18.03 -1.44 -5.48
N PRO A 11 19.25 -1.35 -4.90
CA PRO A 11 20.23 -2.44 -5.01
C PRO A 11 19.84 -3.71 -4.27
N VAL A 12 18.98 -3.61 -3.25
CA VAL A 12 18.57 -4.74 -2.42
C VAL A 12 17.38 -5.48 -3.04
N VAL A 13 16.43 -4.75 -3.61
CA VAL A 13 15.13 -5.29 -4.05
C VAL A 13 15.15 -5.82 -5.49
N SER A 14 16.17 -5.47 -6.26
CA SER A 14 16.32 -5.87 -7.67
C SER A 14 17.12 -7.17 -7.88
N LYS A 15 17.68 -7.75 -6.81
CA LYS A 15 18.57 -8.93 -6.86
C LYS A 15 17.82 -10.26 -6.95
N VAL A 16 16.63 -10.33 -6.36
CA VAL A 16 15.77 -11.52 -6.32
C VAL A 16 14.34 -11.11 -6.71
N PRO A 17 13.48 -12.06 -7.09
CA PRO A 17 12.06 -11.76 -7.30
C PRO A 17 11.42 -11.20 -6.02
N THR A 18 11.04 -9.93 -6.04
CA THR A 18 10.47 -9.25 -4.87
C THR A 18 9.14 -8.59 -5.21
N ILE A 19 8.16 -8.80 -4.33
CA ILE A 19 6.89 -8.06 -4.30
C ILE A 19 7.03 -6.86 -3.36
N ILE A 20 6.51 -5.70 -3.76
CA ILE A 20 6.25 -4.58 -2.86
C ILE A 20 4.74 -4.33 -2.80
N LEU A 21 4.16 -4.43 -1.61
CA LEU A 21 2.74 -4.23 -1.32
C LEU A 21 2.50 -2.90 -0.61
N GLY A 22 1.46 -2.17 -1.01
CA GLY A 22 0.89 -1.05 -0.26
C GLY A 22 -0.49 -1.41 0.25
N MET A 23 -0.73 -1.28 1.55
CA MET A 23 -1.96 -1.65 2.24
C MET A 23 -2.54 -0.44 2.99
N ASP A 24 -3.82 -0.16 2.79
CA ASP A 24 -4.55 0.93 3.46
C ASP A 24 -5.93 0.48 3.97
N VAL A 25 -6.40 1.09 5.06
CA VAL A 25 -7.79 0.99 5.52
C VAL A 25 -8.40 2.38 5.50
N SER A 26 -9.34 2.58 4.58
CA SER A 26 -10.14 3.78 4.59
C SER A 26 -11.09 3.78 5.78
N HIS A 27 -10.89 4.71 6.71
CA HIS A 27 -11.92 5.05 7.68
C HIS A 27 -13.00 5.87 6.97
N GLY A 28 -14.27 5.46 7.12
CA GLY A 28 -15.41 6.27 6.68
C GLY A 28 -15.28 7.71 7.21
N SER A 29 -15.77 8.68 6.44
CA SER A 29 -15.66 10.10 6.81
C SER A 29 -16.27 10.33 8.21
N PRO A 30 -15.65 11.17 9.07
CA PRO A 30 -16.19 11.45 10.39
C PRO A 30 -17.62 12.01 10.27
N GLY A 31 -18.62 11.30 10.80
CA GLY A 31 -20.02 11.76 10.83
C GLY A 31 -21.10 10.79 10.31
N GLN A 32 -20.76 9.63 9.74
CA GLN A 32 -21.75 8.59 9.43
C GLN A 32 -21.97 7.68 10.66
N PHE A 33 -22.99 7.97 11.47
CA PHE A 33 -23.34 7.23 12.69
C PHE A 33 -24.47 6.20 12.51
N ASP A 34 -25.01 6.01 11.32
CA ASP A 34 -26.16 5.13 11.11
C ASP A 34 -25.78 3.87 10.29
N ILE A 35 -25.09 2.92 10.92
CA ILE A 35 -25.04 1.52 10.48
C ILE A 35 -25.21 0.63 11.72
N PRO A 36 -26.17 -0.32 11.75
CA PRO A 36 -26.48 -1.10 12.95
C PRO A 36 -25.34 -2.04 13.36
N SER A 37 -25.25 -2.26 14.68
CA SER A 37 -24.13 -2.82 15.46
C SER A 37 -23.75 -4.30 15.22
N ILE A 38 -23.96 -4.85 14.02
CA ILE A 38 -23.45 -6.18 13.62
C ILE A 38 -22.32 -6.08 12.57
N ALA A 39 -22.05 -4.88 12.03
CA ALA A 39 -20.95 -4.68 11.09
C ALA A 39 -19.59 -4.90 11.78
N THR A 40 -18.87 -5.94 11.37
CA THR A 40 -17.43 -6.09 11.58
C THR A 40 -16.76 -4.76 11.23
N SER A 41 -15.83 -4.28 12.08
CA SER A 41 -15.12 -3.05 11.74
C SER A 41 -14.46 -3.21 10.36
N PRO A 42 -14.39 -2.17 9.51
CA PRO A 42 -13.75 -2.27 8.18
C PRO A 42 -12.33 -2.86 8.21
N LYS A 43 -11.69 -2.79 9.38
CA LYS A 43 -10.38 -3.39 9.65
C LYS A 43 -10.40 -4.90 9.88
N LEU A 44 -11.45 -5.46 10.49
CA LEU A 44 -11.60 -6.91 10.63
C LEU A 44 -11.96 -7.55 9.28
N GLU A 45 -12.82 -6.89 8.51
CA GLU A 45 -13.08 -7.30 7.12
C GLU A 45 -11.78 -7.26 6.30
N MET A 46 -10.93 -6.24 6.52
CA MET A 46 -9.58 -6.21 5.92
C MET A 46 -8.79 -7.46 6.14
N ILE A 47 -8.69 -7.79 7.40
CA ILE A 47 -7.91 -8.90 7.86
C ILE A 47 -8.47 -10.15 7.18
N ASP A 48 -9.77 -10.42 7.29
CA ASP A 48 -10.39 -11.66 6.82
C ASP A 48 -10.35 -11.87 5.29
N SER A 49 -10.13 -10.82 4.48
CA SER A 49 -9.99 -10.97 3.03
C SER A 49 -8.56 -11.19 2.55
N LEU A 50 -7.53 -10.97 3.40
CA LEU A 50 -6.14 -11.20 3.00
C LEU A 50 -5.94 -12.67 2.63
N PHE A 51 -6.51 -13.57 3.44
CA PHE A 51 -6.55 -15.00 3.19
C PHE A 51 -7.93 -15.54 3.54
N LYS A 52 -8.62 -16.13 2.56
CA LYS A 52 -10.01 -16.59 2.72
C LYS A 52 -10.12 -18.02 2.23
N ARG A 53 -9.78 -18.96 3.10
CA ARG A 53 -9.93 -20.39 2.82
C ARG A 53 -11.40 -20.79 2.74
N ILE A 54 -11.81 -21.37 1.62
CA ILE A 54 -13.18 -21.87 1.41
C ILE A 54 -13.22 -23.39 1.51
N TYR A 55 -12.27 -24.07 0.86
CA TYR A 55 -12.11 -25.53 0.90
C TYR A 55 -10.64 -25.91 1.00
N ASP A 56 -10.33 -27.20 1.12
CA ASP A 56 -8.94 -27.70 1.29
C ASP A 56 -7.94 -27.29 0.20
N LYS A 57 -8.42 -26.82 -0.96
CA LYS A 57 -7.57 -26.37 -2.07
C LYS A 57 -7.98 -25.02 -2.67
N GLU A 58 -8.94 -24.33 -2.06
CA GLU A 58 -9.46 -23.07 -2.58
C GLU A 58 -9.35 -21.96 -1.54
N ASP A 59 -8.73 -20.88 -1.99
CA ASP A 59 -8.56 -19.62 -1.28
C ASP A 59 -9.07 -18.50 -2.21
N GLU A 60 -9.93 -17.65 -1.68
CA GLU A 60 -10.48 -16.45 -2.35
C GLU A 60 -9.89 -15.15 -1.78
N GLY A 61 -8.81 -15.25 -1.01
CA GLY A 61 -8.12 -14.10 -0.45
C GLY A 61 -7.36 -13.29 -1.50
N ILE A 62 -7.31 -11.97 -1.31
CA ILE A 62 -6.67 -11.03 -2.24
C ILE A 62 -5.16 -11.31 -2.40
N ILE A 63 -4.50 -11.83 -1.37
CA ILE A 63 -3.07 -12.14 -1.43
C ILE A 63 -2.81 -13.26 -2.45
N ARG A 64 -3.67 -14.27 -2.54
CA ARG A 64 -3.49 -15.33 -3.53
C ARG A 64 -3.53 -14.79 -4.95
N GLU A 65 -4.45 -13.88 -5.25
CA GLU A 65 -4.53 -13.27 -6.58
C GLU A 65 -3.23 -12.53 -6.92
N VAL A 66 -2.72 -11.72 -5.98
CA VAL A 66 -1.43 -11.05 -6.13
C VAL A 66 -0.28 -12.03 -6.38
N LEU A 67 -0.20 -13.12 -5.60
CA LEU A 67 0.86 -14.10 -5.73
C LEU A 67 0.80 -14.86 -7.07
N LEU A 68 -0.41 -15.20 -7.53
CA LEU A 68 -0.61 -15.84 -8.83
C LEU A 68 -0.29 -14.90 -9.99
N ASP A 69 -0.71 -13.64 -9.92
CA ASP A 69 -0.38 -12.63 -10.91
C ASP A 69 1.12 -12.38 -11.02
N PHE A 70 1.81 -12.31 -9.88
CA PHE A 70 3.27 -12.25 -9.82
C PHE A 70 3.89 -13.45 -10.55
N TYR A 71 3.48 -14.66 -10.16
CA TYR A 71 4.02 -15.91 -10.67
C TYR A 71 3.82 -16.01 -12.20
N ASN A 72 2.63 -15.65 -12.69
CA ASN A 72 2.32 -15.64 -14.12
C ASN A 72 3.12 -14.58 -14.88
N SER A 73 3.32 -13.42 -14.28
CA SER A 73 4.05 -12.32 -14.88
C SER A 73 5.55 -12.63 -14.98
N LEU A 74 6.17 -13.20 -13.93
CA LEU A 74 7.63 -13.28 -13.77
C LEU A 74 8.26 -14.58 -14.26
N GLY A 75 7.62 -15.22 -15.24
CA GLY A 75 8.14 -16.45 -15.84
C GLY A 75 8.07 -17.64 -14.90
N LYS A 76 6.96 -17.75 -14.14
CA LYS A 76 6.69 -18.88 -13.25
C LYS A 76 7.71 -18.99 -12.10
N ARG A 77 8.13 -17.83 -11.58
CA ARG A 77 8.97 -17.74 -10.38
C ARG A 77 8.17 -17.16 -9.23
N LYS A 78 8.36 -17.73 -8.05
CA LYS A 78 7.75 -17.25 -6.81
C LYS A 78 8.59 -16.08 -6.25
N PRO A 79 7.98 -15.16 -5.51
CA PRO A 79 8.72 -14.16 -4.76
C PRO A 79 9.63 -14.82 -3.74
N ASP A 80 10.90 -14.43 -3.70
CA ASP A 80 11.81 -14.76 -2.61
C ASP A 80 11.65 -13.75 -1.44
N GLN A 81 11.04 -12.59 -1.73
CA GLN A 81 10.88 -11.49 -0.80
C GLN A 81 9.53 -10.79 -0.99
N ILE A 82 8.94 -10.34 0.12
CA ILE A 82 7.71 -9.53 0.13
C ILE A 82 7.91 -8.36 1.11
N ILE A 83 7.83 -7.14 0.58
CA ILE A 83 7.94 -5.89 1.35
C ILE A 83 6.56 -5.28 1.46
N ILE A 84 6.09 -5.05 2.69
CA ILE A 84 4.75 -4.54 2.97
C ILE A 84 4.85 -3.14 3.56
N PHE A 85 4.20 -2.18 2.91
CA PHE A 85 3.98 -0.83 3.40
C PHE A 85 2.53 -0.68 3.87
N ARG A 86 2.35 -0.38 5.15
CA ARG A 86 1.04 -0.27 5.80
C ARG A 86 0.75 1.17 6.24
N ASP A 87 -0.32 1.78 5.75
CA ASP A 87 -0.84 3.07 6.26
C ASP A 87 -2.01 2.83 7.23
N GLY A 88 -2.48 3.85 7.96
CA GLY A 88 -3.77 3.82 8.65
C GLY A 88 -3.77 3.08 9.99
N VAL A 89 -2.62 2.90 10.64
CA VAL A 89 -2.53 2.22 11.95
C VAL A 89 -1.74 3.02 12.98
N SER A 90 -2.24 3.01 14.23
CA SER A 90 -1.52 3.57 15.39
C SER A 90 -0.55 2.56 15.99
N GLU A 91 0.40 3.02 16.81
CA GLU A 91 1.39 2.16 17.48
C GLU A 91 0.76 1.02 18.28
N SER A 92 -0.38 1.27 18.94
CA SER A 92 -1.15 0.25 19.67
C SER A 92 -1.61 -0.93 18.80
N GLN A 93 -1.57 -0.79 17.48
CA GLN A 93 -2.02 -1.78 16.52
C GLN A 93 -0.86 -2.50 15.82
N PHE A 94 0.40 -2.18 16.13
CA PHE A 94 1.56 -2.82 15.47
C PHE A 94 1.57 -4.34 15.68
N ASN A 95 1.21 -4.81 16.88
CA ASN A 95 1.09 -6.24 17.15
C ASN A 95 0.00 -6.92 16.33
N LEU A 96 -1.08 -6.21 16.00
CA LEU A 96 -2.13 -6.75 15.12
C LEU A 96 -1.63 -6.86 13.67
N VAL A 97 -0.85 -5.88 13.21
CA VAL A 97 -0.23 -5.96 11.87
C VAL A 97 0.71 -7.17 11.78
N LEU A 98 1.55 -7.37 12.79
CA LEU A 98 2.52 -8.48 12.80
C LEU A 98 1.87 -9.86 13.02
N ASN A 99 0.96 -10.00 13.98
CA ASN A 99 0.47 -11.30 14.42
C ASN A 99 -0.84 -11.72 13.73
N ILE A 100 -1.42 -10.87 12.88
CA ILE A 100 -2.70 -11.16 12.22
C ILE A 100 -2.63 -10.82 10.72
N GLU A 101 -2.29 -9.57 10.36
CA GLU A 101 -2.23 -9.19 8.93
C GLU A 101 -1.10 -9.93 8.21
N LEU A 102 0.12 -9.88 8.75
CA LEU A 102 1.28 -10.59 8.20
C LEU A 102 1.10 -12.11 8.23
N ASP A 103 0.56 -12.66 9.33
CA ASP A 103 0.34 -14.11 9.46
C ASP A 103 -0.58 -14.65 8.35
N GLN A 104 -1.61 -13.91 7.94
CA GLN A 104 -2.44 -14.30 6.80
C GLN A 104 -1.71 -14.24 5.45
N VAL A 105 -0.83 -13.27 5.25
CA VAL A 105 0.02 -13.23 4.05
C VAL A 105 0.94 -14.46 4.02
N ILE A 106 1.48 -14.86 5.17
CA ILE A 106 2.29 -16.08 5.32
C ILE A 106 1.45 -17.33 5.05
N GLU A 107 0.23 -17.40 5.58
CA GLU A 107 -0.70 -18.51 5.33
C GLU A 107 -1.05 -18.65 3.85
N ALA A 108 -1.33 -17.54 3.14
CA ALA A 108 -1.58 -17.57 1.70
C ALA A 108 -0.37 -18.10 0.90
N CYS A 109 0.86 -17.76 1.31
CA CYS A 109 2.08 -18.32 0.69
C CYS A 109 2.16 -19.84 0.89
N LYS A 110 1.98 -20.30 2.14
CA LYS A 110 2.03 -21.73 2.51
C LYS A 110 0.89 -22.54 1.89
N PHE A 111 -0.27 -21.93 1.72
CA PHE A 111 -1.42 -22.57 1.08
C PHE A 111 -1.15 -22.88 -0.39
N LEU A 112 -0.42 -21.99 -1.09
CA LEU A 112 0.01 -22.21 -2.48
C LEU A 112 1.17 -23.21 -2.59
N ASP A 113 2.08 -23.22 -1.60
CA ASP A 113 3.16 -24.20 -1.48
C ASP A 113 3.69 -24.25 -0.05
N GLU A 114 3.50 -25.39 0.61
CA GLU A 114 3.88 -25.60 2.00
C GLU A 114 5.38 -25.42 2.26
N SER A 115 6.22 -25.63 1.24
CA SER A 115 7.68 -25.48 1.32
C SER A 115 8.16 -24.05 1.05
N TRP A 116 7.27 -23.15 0.68
CA TRP A 116 7.63 -21.79 0.29
C TRP A 116 7.78 -20.88 1.52
N ASP A 117 8.99 -20.31 1.67
CA ASP A 117 9.38 -19.47 2.80
C ASP A 117 10.00 -18.14 2.30
N PRO A 118 9.18 -17.18 1.82
CA PRO A 118 9.68 -15.88 1.40
C PRO A 118 10.08 -15.03 2.62
N LYS A 119 11.06 -14.14 2.43
CA LYS A 119 11.45 -13.18 3.47
C LYS A 119 10.54 -11.97 3.49
N PHE A 120 10.17 -11.52 4.69
CA PHE A 120 9.27 -10.39 4.88
C PHE A 120 9.97 -9.15 5.44
N VAL A 121 9.51 -7.99 4.96
CA VAL A 121 9.75 -6.68 5.59
C VAL A 121 8.41 -6.00 5.78
N VAL A 122 8.13 -5.49 6.97
CA VAL A 122 6.87 -4.80 7.29
C VAL A 122 7.19 -3.41 7.81
N ILE A 123 6.68 -2.39 7.12
CA ILE A 123 6.93 -0.98 7.41
C ILE A 123 5.58 -0.28 7.54
N VAL A 124 5.33 0.32 8.70
CA VAL A 124 4.17 1.19 8.90
C VAL A 124 4.56 2.62 8.56
N ALA A 125 3.75 3.30 7.74
CA ALA A 125 3.86 4.72 7.46
C ALA A 125 2.76 5.49 8.21
N GLN A 126 3.16 6.42 9.08
CA GLN A 126 2.26 7.32 9.78
C GLN A 126 2.45 8.75 9.27
N LYS A 127 1.49 9.20 8.46
CA LYS A 127 1.43 10.58 7.92
C LYS A 127 0.64 11.55 8.82
N ASN A 128 -0.18 11.01 9.72
CA ASN A 128 -1.10 11.78 10.56
C ASN A 128 -0.56 11.91 11.99
N HIS A 129 0.44 12.76 12.18
CA HIS A 129 1.01 13.10 13.49
C HIS A 129 1.23 14.60 13.67
N HIS A 130 1.71 15.00 14.85
CA HIS A 130 1.96 16.39 15.21
C HIS A 130 3.43 16.83 15.08
N THR A 131 4.35 15.90 14.85
CA THR A 131 5.79 16.19 14.66
C THR A 131 6.04 17.01 13.39
N LYS A 132 6.89 18.04 13.50
CA LYS A 132 7.30 18.97 12.45
C LYS A 132 8.78 19.28 12.60
N PHE A 133 9.49 19.46 11.48
CA PHE A 133 10.92 19.81 11.48
C PHE A 133 11.15 21.12 10.74
N PHE A 134 12.07 21.92 11.27
CA PHE A 134 12.43 23.23 10.75
C PHE A 134 13.95 23.36 10.64
N GLN A 135 14.41 24.21 9.74
CA GLN A 135 15.83 24.54 9.65
C GLN A 135 16.28 25.30 10.90
N GLN A 136 17.51 25.08 11.35
CA GLN A 136 18.02 25.70 12.57
C GLN A 136 18.02 27.23 12.44
N GLY A 137 17.32 27.93 13.34
CA GLY A 137 17.24 29.38 13.34
C GLY A 137 16.34 29.99 12.26
N SER A 138 15.57 29.17 11.53
CA SER A 138 14.61 29.63 10.52
C SER A 138 13.21 29.02 10.75
N PRO A 139 12.12 29.74 10.44
CA PRO A 139 10.77 29.15 10.39
C PRO A 139 10.54 28.26 9.16
N ASP A 140 11.54 28.14 8.27
CA ASP A 140 11.43 27.38 7.03
C ASP A 140 11.42 25.86 7.27
N ASN A 141 10.68 25.15 6.41
CA ASN A 141 10.69 23.70 6.37
C ASN A 141 12.09 23.15 6.09
N VAL A 142 12.38 21.97 6.62
CA VAL A 142 13.57 21.22 6.19
C VAL A 142 13.52 20.90 4.69
N PRO A 143 14.66 20.82 3.99
CA PRO A 143 14.71 20.48 2.57
C PRO A 143 14.07 19.10 2.27
N PRO A 144 13.52 18.88 1.06
CA PRO A 144 13.07 17.56 0.63
C PRO A 144 14.20 16.54 0.65
N GLY A 145 13.88 15.29 0.99
CA GLY A 145 14.85 14.23 1.22
C GLY A 145 15.48 14.25 2.62
N THR A 146 15.11 15.19 3.50
CA THR A 146 15.61 15.18 4.89
C THR A 146 15.09 13.95 5.63
N VAL A 147 16.00 13.13 6.11
CA VAL A 147 15.75 12.00 7.01
C VAL A 147 16.12 12.40 8.43
N ILE A 148 15.23 12.08 9.38
CA ILE A 148 15.49 12.21 10.81
C ILE A 148 15.39 10.82 11.41
N ASP A 149 16.54 10.23 11.71
CA ASP A 149 16.65 8.97 12.42
C ASP A 149 17.31 9.18 13.78
N ASN A 150 16.83 8.45 14.79
CA ASN A 150 17.47 8.45 16.10
C ASN A 150 18.52 7.34 16.13
N LYS A 151 19.68 7.55 15.49
CA LYS A 151 20.82 6.61 15.59
C LYS A 151 21.29 6.34 17.03
N ILE A 152 20.78 7.07 18.03
CA ILE A 152 21.39 7.20 19.35
C ILE A 152 20.67 6.41 20.47
N TYR A 153 19.39 5.98 20.35
CA TYR A 153 18.66 5.55 21.58
C TYR A 153 17.82 4.27 21.60
N HIS A 154 17.66 3.45 20.55
CA HIS A 154 17.05 2.13 20.76
C HIS A 154 17.46 1.05 19.75
N PRO A 155 18.19 -0.01 20.15
CA PRO A 155 18.63 -1.09 19.26
C PRO A 155 17.51 -2.03 18.78
N LYS A 156 16.23 -1.69 19.01
CA LYS A 156 15.07 -2.52 18.66
C LYS A 156 14.04 -1.83 17.77
N ASN A 157 14.12 -0.50 17.62
CA ASN A 157 13.12 0.26 16.87
C ASN A 157 13.84 0.99 15.73
N ASN A 158 13.85 0.37 14.56
CA ASN A 158 14.25 1.03 13.32
C ASN A 158 13.08 1.94 12.89
N GLU A 159 13.09 3.18 13.36
CA GLU A 159 12.12 4.20 12.96
C GLU A 159 12.83 5.46 12.48
N PHE A 160 12.20 6.15 11.53
CA PHE A 160 12.72 7.38 10.98
C PHE A 160 11.61 8.23 10.40
N TYR A 161 11.79 9.55 10.43
CA TYR A 161 10.97 10.46 9.66
C TYR A 161 11.62 10.74 8.32
N LEU A 162 10.82 10.79 7.26
CA LEU A 162 11.26 11.24 5.94
C LEU A 162 10.39 12.40 5.46
N CYS A 163 11.05 13.53 5.22
CA CYS A 163 10.46 14.67 4.53
C CYS A 163 10.68 14.52 3.02
N ALA A 164 9.92 13.64 2.35
CA ALA A 164 10.19 13.28 0.96
C ALA A 164 9.97 14.42 -0.05
N HIS A 165 9.06 15.35 0.25
CA HIS A 165 8.62 16.40 -0.67
C HIS A 165 8.70 17.78 -0.01
N ALA A 166 8.77 18.83 -0.82
CA ALA A 166 8.56 20.20 -0.36
C ALA A 166 7.06 20.47 -0.35
N GLY A 167 6.46 20.66 0.83
CA GLY A 167 5.10 21.17 0.91
C GLY A 167 5.03 22.54 0.24
N MET A 168 4.19 22.69 -0.79
CA MET A 168 4.04 23.94 -1.54
C MET A 168 3.50 25.08 -0.67
N ILE A 169 2.71 24.76 0.36
CA ILE A 169 2.07 25.71 1.25
C ILE A 169 2.14 25.19 2.69
N GLY A 170 2.53 26.06 3.62
CA GLY A 170 2.52 25.79 5.05
C GLY A 170 3.68 24.92 5.54
N THR A 171 3.51 24.34 6.73
CA THR A 171 4.51 23.45 7.33
C THR A 171 4.39 22.04 6.76
N THR A 172 5.47 21.52 6.21
CA THR A 172 5.52 20.14 5.71
C THR A 172 5.43 19.17 6.89
N ARG A 173 4.53 18.20 6.81
CA ARG A 173 4.51 17.07 7.73
C ARG A 173 5.33 15.94 7.11
N PRO A 174 6.47 15.57 7.71
CA PRO A 174 7.21 14.38 7.27
C PRO A 174 6.35 13.14 7.54
N THR A 175 6.62 12.04 6.84
CA THR A 175 6.00 10.74 7.17
C THR A 175 6.90 10.00 8.15
N HIS A 176 6.33 9.48 9.23
CA HIS A 176 7.03 8.64 10.21
C HIS A 176 6.95 7.17 9.78
N TYR A 177 8.09 6.54 9.54
CA TYR A 177 8.17 5.13 9.16
C TYR A 177 8.66 4.31 10.34
N HIS A 178 7.90 3.27 10.70
CA HIS A 178 8.30 2.28 11.70
C HIS A 178 8.53 0.93 11.02
N VAL A 179 9.73 0.39 11.14
CA VAL A 179 10.05 -0.96 10.66
C VAL A 179 9.66 -1.95 11.74
N LEU A 180 8.59 -2.69 11.50
CA LEU A 180 8.06 -3.67 12.46
C LEU A 180 8.76 -5.03 12.32
N LEU A 181 9.16 -5.38 11.10
CA LEU A 181 9.86 -6.62 10.79
C LEU A 181 10.84 -6.39 9.64
N ASP A 182 12.03 -6.95 9.74
CA ASP A 182 12.98 -7.05 8.64
C ASP A 182 13.75 -8.38 8.66
N GLN A 183 13.33 -9.32 7.80
CA GLN A 183 14.00 -10.60 7.59
C GLN A 183 14.98 -10.56 6.40
N ILE A 184 14.94 -9.49 5.60
CA ILE A 184 15.83 -9.30 4.46
C ILE A 184 17.21 -8.82 4.95
N GLY A 185 17.23 -8.01 6.01
CA GLY A 185 18.43 -7.48 6.64
C GLY A 185 18.91 -6.19 6.00
N PHE A 186 18.00 -5.23 5.80
CA PHE A 186 18.34 -3.90 5.32
C PHE A 186 19.24 -3.15 6.31
N SER A 187 20.21 -2.40 5.79
CA SER A 187 20.80 -1.31 6.56
C SER A 187 19.80 -0.15 6.66
N ALA A 188 19.94 0.71 7.67
CA ALA A 188 19.10 1.90 7.80
C ALA A 188 19.17 2.78 6.54
N ASP A 189 20.38 2.99 6.01
CA ASP A 189 20.60 3.82 4.83
C ASP A 189 19.94 3.20 3.58
N ASP A 190 20.09 1.89 3.35
CA ASP A 190 19.46 1.19 2.21
C ASP A 190 17.92 1.26 2.27
N LEU A 191 17.36 1.13 3.48
CA LEU A 191 15.91 1.19 3.67
C LEU A 191 15.37 2.60 3.46
N GLN A 192 16.06 3.60 4.02
CA GLN A 192 15.71 5.01 3.84
C GLN A 192 15.78 5.41 2.35
N GLU A 193 16.80 4.94 1.62
CA GLU A 193 16.93 5.14 0.18
C GLU A 193 15.82 4.43 -0.61
N LEU A 194 15.46 3.19 -0.26
CA LEU A 194 14.32 2.49 -0.84
C LEU A 194 13.03 3.30 -0.67
N VAL A 195 12.73 3.73 0.56
CA VAL A 195 11.52 4.49 0.89
C VAL A 195 11.50 5.83 0.16
N HIS A 196 12.64 6.53 0.10
CA HIS A 196 12.74 7.78 -0.64
C HIS A 196 12.58 7.56 -2.15
N SER A 197 13.19 6.54 -2.73
CA SER A 197 13.03 6.18 -4.14
C SER A 197 11.57 5.88 -4.49
N LEU A 198 10.87 5.11 -3.65
CA LEU A 198 9.45 4.81 -3.84
C LEU A 198 8.54 6.03 -3.74
N SER A 199 9.00 7.14 -3.16
CA SER A 199 8.24 8.40 -3.18
C SER A 199 8.25 9.09 -4.56
N TYR A 200 9.19 8.75 -5.45
CA TYR A 200 9.27 9.31 -6.80
C TYR A 200 8.57 8.49 -7.89
N VAL A 201 8.17 7.25 -7.60
CA VAL A 201 7.62 6.33 -8.64
C VAL A 201 6.10 6.43 -8.81
N TYR A 202 5.47 7.45 -8.21
CA TYR A 202 4.04 7.71 -8.36
C TYR A 202 3.75 8.43 -9.67
N GLN A 203 3.18 7.71 -10.64
CA GLN A 203 3.01 8.17 -12.03
C GLN A 203 2.13 9.41 -12.20
N ARG A 204 1.28 9.74 -11.22
CA ARG A 204 0.40 10.92 -11.29
C ARG A 204 1.07 12.19 -10.78
N SER A 205 2.36 12.14 -10.45
CA SER A 205 3.16 13.28 -10.00
C SER A 205 4.50 13.31 -10.76
N THR A 206 5.01 14.51 -11.04
CA THR A 206 6.37 14.74 -11.55
C THR A 206 7.37 15.06 -10.44
N THR A 207 6.93 15.05 -9.19
CA THR A 207 7.73 15.28 -7.98
C THR A 207 7.48 14.18 -6.97
N ALA A 208 8.40 14.02 -6.00
CA ALA A 208 8.19 13.11 -4.88
C ALA A 208 6.88 13.43 -4.15
N ILE A 209 6.15 12.38 -3.80
CA ILE A 209 4.98 12.45 -2.94
C ILE A 209 5.38 12.27 -1.47
N TYR A 210 4.49 12.65 -0.56
CA TYR A 210 4.77 12.69 0.88
C TYR A 210 4.92 11.30 1.52
N VAL A 211 4.46 10.24 0.84
CA VAL A 211 4.52 8.83 1.26
C VAL A 211 4.98 7.97 0.08
N VAL A 212 5.28 6.69 0.28
CA VAL A 212 5.64 5.78 -0.82
C VAL A 212 4.48 5.56 -1.80
N ALA A 213 4.79 5.40 -3.08
CA ALA A 213 3.80 5.19 -4.14
C ALA A 213 2.85 4.01 -3.88
N PRO A 214 3.29 2.83 -3.41
CA PRO A 214 2.38 1.71 -3.12
C PRO A 214 1.24 2.10 -2.17
N ILE A 215 1.54 2.86 -1.11
CA ILE A 215 0.53 3.39 -0.18
C ILE A 215 -0.39 4.39 -0.88
N CYS A 216 0.14 5.31 -1.69
CA CYS A 216 -0.68 6.26 -2.43
C CYS A 216 -1.67 5.57 -3.38
N TYR A 217 -1.25 4.51 -4.04
CA TYR A 217 -2.14 3.74 -4.91
C TYR A 217 -3.20 2.96 -4.15
N ALA A 218 -2.86 2.37 -2.99
CA ALA A 218 -3.83 1.74 -2.11
C ALA A 218 -4.95 2.74 -1.71
N HIS A 219 -4.58 3.98 -1.35
CA HIS A 219 -5.58 5.04 -1.10
C HIS A 219 -6.45 5.37 -2.31
N LEU A 220 -5.87 5.39 -3.52
CA LEU A 220 -6.62 5.74 -4.73
C LEU A 220 -7.67 4.70 -5.05
N ALA A 221 -7.28 3.43 -4.95
CA ALA A 221 -8.20 2.34 -5.12
C ALA A 221 -9.30 2.45 -4.01
N ALA A 222 -8.94 2.81 -2.76
CA ALA A 222 -9.89 3.02 -1.64
C ALA A 222 -10.89 4.13 -1.93
N SER A 223 -10.33 5.20 -2.49
CA SER A 223 -10.95 6.29 -3.22
C SER A 223 -12.11 5.87 -4.10
N GLN A 224 -11.77 4.99 -5.05
CA GLN A 224 -12.63 4.55 -6.13
C GLN A 224 -13.76 3.68 -5.60
N VAL A 225 -13.47 2.65 -4.80
CA VAL A 225 -14.51 1.79 -4.21
C VAL A 225 -15.46 2.59 -3.33
N GLY A 226 -14.94 3.51 -2.51
CA GLY A 226 -15.78 4.39 -1.70
C GLY A 226 -16.69 5.31 -2.51
N THR A 227 -16.29 5.67 -3.74
CA THR A 227 -17.11 6.46 -4.66
C THR A 227 -18.17 5.59 -5.32
N PHE A 228 -17.81 4.39 -5.79
CA PHE A 228 -18.74 3.42 -6.37
C PHE A 228 -19.85 3.03 -5.38
N MET A 229 -19.51 2.74 -4.12
CA MET A 229 -20.51 2.44 -3.08
C MET A 229 -21.48 3.62 -2.84
N LYS A 230 -20.99 4.87 -2.84
CA LYS A 230 -21.85 6.05 -2.74
C LYS A 230 -22.80 6.20 -3.93
N PHE A 231 -22.38 5.78 -5.13
CA PHE A 231 -23.24 5.78 -6.31
C PHE A 231 -24.32 4.69 -6.23
N GLU A 232 -24.00 3.50 -5.70
CA GLU A 232 -24.99 2.44 -5.48
C GLU A 232 -26.03 2.85 -4.42
N ASP A 233 -25.60 3.38 -3.28
CA ASP A 233 -26.50 3.90 -2.22
C ASP A 233 -27.42 5.02 -2.76
N ALA A 234 -26.88 5.91 -3.60
CA ALA A 234 -27.67 6.96 -4.24
C ALA A 234 -28.66 6.40 -5.28
N SER A 235 -28.29 5.35 -6.01
CA SER A 235 -29.13 4.72 -7.03
C SER A 235 -30.33 3.97 -6.45
N GLU A 236 -30.20 3.40 -5.25
CA GLU A 236 -31.32 2.76 -4.54
C GLU A 236 -32.36 3.76 -4.03
N THR A 237 -31.99 5.05 -3.88
CA THR A 237 -32.93 6.11 -3.49
C THR A 237 -33.68 6.76 -4.64
N SER A 238 -33.38 6.41 -5.90
CA SER A 238 -33.99 7.03 -7.07
C SER A 238 -34.72 6.02 -7.97
N SER A 239 -35.91 5.58 -7.57
CA SER A 239 -36.87 4.96 -8.48
C SER A 239 -38.10 5.85 -8.67
N SER A 240 -38.20 6.55 -9.82
CA SER A 240 -39.46 6.72 -10.56
C SER A 240 -39.28 7.44 -11.92
N HIS A 241 -39.68 6.71 -12.98
CA HIS A 241 -40.31 7.14 -14.24
C HIS A 241 -39.54 7.99 -15.28
N GLY A 242 -39.50 7.47 -16.53
CA GLY A 242 -39.47 8.27 -17.77
C GLY A 242 -38.57 7.73 -18.90
N GLY A 243 -39.12 7.45 -20.08
CA GLY A 243 -38.47 6.69 -21.16
C GLY A 243 -37.71 7.47 -22.25
N VAL A 244 -36.82 6.70 -22.92
CA VAL A 244 -36.31 6.69 -24.31
C VAL A 244 -35.84 7.99 -25.00
N THR A 245 -34.54 8.08 -25.32
CA THR A 245 -33.97 8.14 -26.70
C THR A 245 -32.44 8.02 -26.68
N ALA A 246 -31.88 7.19 -27.57
CA ALA A 246 -30.44 6.93 -27.70
C ALA A 246 -29.75 7.95 -28.63
N PRO A 247 -28.48 8.29 -28.33
CA PRO A 247 -27.45 8.15 -29.36
C PRO A 247 -26.10 7.58 -28.84
N GLY A 248 -25.48 6.75 -29.68
CA GLY A 248 -24.02 6.60 -29.80
C GLY A 248 -23.25 5.89 -28.67
N ALA A 249 -23.02 4.58 -28.83
CA ALA A 249 -22.23 3.78 -27.91
C ALA A 249 -20.74 4.21 -27.87
N VAL A 250 -20.28 4.70 -26.72
CA VAL A 250 -18.91 4.45 -26.27
C VAL A 250 -18.95 3.14 -25.50
N SER A 251 -18.40 2.08 -26.09
CA SER A 251 -18.28 0.77 -25.43
C SER A 251 -17.23 0.85 -24.33
N VAL A 252 -17.66 1.07 -23.10
CA VAL A 252 -16.90 0.70 -21.91
C VAL A 252 -17.21 -0.78 -21.66
N PRO A 253 -16.23 -1.70 -21.72
CA PRO A 253 -16.48 -3.09 -21.34
C PRO A 253 -16.80 -3.15 -19.85
N GLN A 254 -17.95 -3.71 -19.50
CA GLN A 254 -18.25 -4.10 -18.13
C GLN A 254 -17.29 -5.18 -17.65
N LEU A 255 -16.93 -5.17 -16.36
CA LEU A 255 -16.57 -6.38 -15.64
C LEU A 255 -17.60 -6.67 -14.54
N PRO A 256 -18.09 -7.92 -14.40
CA PRO A 256 -19.17 -8.25 -13.48
C PRO A 256 -18.65 -8.70 -12.09
N TRP A 257 -19.28 -8.12 -11.06
CA TRP A 257 -19.59 -8.59 -9.70
C TRP A 257 -18.66 -9.57 -8.97
N LEU A 258 -18.22 -9.16 -7.76
CA LEU A 258 -18.29 -9.97 -6.53
C LEU A 258 -18.47 -9.07 -5.29
N LYS A 259 -19.20 -9.58 -4.29
CA LYS A 259 -19.87 -8.84 -3.20
C LYS A 259 -18.88 -8.16 -2.25
N GLY A 260 -19.17 -6.91 -1.91
CA GLY A 260 -18.23 -5.95 -1.36
C GLY A 260 -17.57 -6.30 -0.03
N GLU A 261 -16.29 -5.97 0.05
CA GLU A 261 -15.49 -5.76 1.27
C GLU A 261 -14.49 -4.62 0.97
N ARG A 262 -14.26 -3.70 1.91
CA ARG A 262 -13.66 -2.36 1.70
C ARG A 262 -12.13 -2.33 1.59
N LEU A 263 -11.53 -3.13 0.71
CA LEU A 263 -10.10 -3.49 0.82
C LEU A 263 -9.27 -3.23 -0.41
N GLN A 264 -8.05 -2.77 -0.16
CA GLN A 264 -7.36 -1.88 -1.07
C GLN A 264 -5.87 -2.17 -1.03
N LEU A 265 -5.42 -2.93 -2.02
CA LEU A 265 -4.04 -3.38 -2.14
C LEU A 265 -3.45 -2.86 -3.45
N TYR A 266 -2.24 -2.32 -3.39
CA TYR A 266 -1.48 -2.02 -4.60
C TYR A 266 -0.15 -2.75 -4.61
N VAL A 267 0.22 -3.28 -5.77
CA VAL A 267 1.39 -4.13 -5.95
C VAL A 267 2.34 -3.50 -6.95
N LEU A 268 3.58 -3.28 -6.52
CA LEU A 268 4.68 -2.88 -7.39
C LEU A 268 5.62 -4.07 -7.60
N LEU A 269 5.84 -4.44 -8.87
CA LEU A 269 6.71 -5.56 -9.25
C LEU A 269 8.04 -5.05 -9.76
N LEU A 270 9.14 -5.42 -9.11
CA LEU A 270 10.49 -5.07 -9.54
C LEU A 270 11.11 -6.20 -10.38
N ARG A 271 11.41 -5.92 -11.65
CA ARG A 271 12.13 -6.79 -12.61
C ARG A 271 13.51 -6.22 -12.90
N GLY A 272 14.54 -6.57 -12.13
CA GLY A 272 15.85 -5.93 -12.31
C GLY A 272 15.72 -4.41 -12.21
N ALA A 273 16.19 -3.65 -13.21
CA ALA A 273 16.07 -2.19 -13.27
C ALA A 273 14.70 -1.66 -13.79
N TYR A 274 13.71 -2.54 -14.03
CA TYR A 274 12.40 -2.16 -14.57
C TYR A 274 11.28 -2.33 -13.53
N VAL A 275 10.53 -1.25 -13.28
CA VAL A 275 9.30 -1.23 -12.49
C VAL A 275 8.14 -1.66 -13.40
N SER A 276 7.47 -2.77 -13.09
CA SER A 276 6.27 -3.23 -13.78
C SER A 276 5.05 -3.08 -12.87
N TYR A 277 4.01 -2.46 -13.38
CA TYR A 277 2.79 -2.14 -12.63
C TYR A 277 1.72 -3.20 -12.93
N SER A 278 1.33 -3.97 -11.92
CA SER A 278 0.16 -4.86 -11.99
C SER A 278 -0.98 -4.17 -11.22
N HIS A 279 -2.03 -3.78 -11.95
CA HIS A 279 -3.25 -3.23 -11.37
C HIS A 279 -4.09 -4.38 -10.84
N LEU A 280 -3.98 -4.68 -9.55
CA LEU A 280 -5.05 -5.40 -8.86
C LEU A 280 -5.90 -4.33 -8.16
N VAL A 281 -7.01 -3.96 -8.79
CA VAL A 281 -8.09 -3.18 -8.16
C VAL A 281 -9.25 -4.17 -8.05
N ILE A 282 -9.54 -4.62 -6.83
CA ILE A 282 -10.74 -5.39 -6.48
C ILE A 282 -11.54 -4.52 -5.52
#